data_AF-A0A7M7LV19-F1
#
_entry.id   AF-A0A7M7LV19-F1
#
_cell.length_a   1.000
_cell.length_b   1.000
_cell.length_c   1.000
_cell.angle_alpha   90.00
_cell.angle_beta   90.00
_cell.angle_gamma   90.00
#
_symmetry.space_group_name_H-M   'P 1'
#
loop_
_entity.id
_entity.type
_entity.pdbx_description
1 polymer ?
#
loop_
_entity_poly.entity_id
_entity_poly.type
_entity_poly.pdbx_seq_one_letter_code
_entity_poly.pdbx_strand_id
1 'polypeptide(L)'
;MLSKLAFSAFSILVLLGSWISSTAALDSVVRSLSKNWTLPAKSRDEINIKAGNLLPIVVKDENGVLYMTCQQFNAESTVLCKVTLERWPFEDGAYETTCDGVEISAVQDLRDLSDISLYSLAPDKVLIVHTRYEDMSNNFEENFNLTILDMADCTTASLDGYGNSFNSMPVLHRDHFAMIFKAGKYCTAEQACKVSLDFEGKRINDSQPFDAGRNNLLLLPVSYDSPELGYYSFNFTDEPNTFRFSYVSWSGQEKLLLTDSNDVIPTKIGHSNAHELHGVCWIHHDGSSWARCAQFDTEKLRMNVTVKLPGMAQWLAVHNLDDGSGILLATGDTVRRRGKSADAPHFCEGFRLQRIRSDGTKYESLCISGSELQSINFHSYFEAQIIEKGSAFCVIWVVRDENRDTLSLLYERKCIPKKYL
;
A
#
# COMPACT_ATOMS: atom_id res chain seq x y z
N MET A 1 -55.44 -19.48 -19.09
CA MET A 1 -54.18 -20.06 -18.58
C MET A 1 -52.96 -19.61 -19.40
N LEU A 2 -53.08 -19.46 -20.73
CA LEU A 2 -52.01 -18.91 -21.60
C LEU A 2 -51.62 -17.44 -21.33
N SER A 3 -52.53 -16.59 -20.85
CA SER A 3 -52.24 -15.18 -20.56
C SER A 3 -51.34 -14.93 -19.34
N LYS A 4 -51.30 -15.86 -18.37
CA LYS A 4 -50.42 -15.75 -17.18
C LYS A 4 -48.96 -16.11 -17.49
N LEU A 5 -48.73 -16.98 -18.48
CA LEU A 5 -47.38 -17.35 -18.92
C LEU A 5 -46.69 -16.23 -19.73
N ALA A 6 -47.45 -15.50 -20.55
CA ALA A 6 -46.92 -14.37 -21.33
C ALA A 6 -46.47 -13.19 -20.45
N PHE A 7 -47.22 -12.89 -19.37
CA PHE A 7 -46.86 -11.81 -18.44
C PHE A 7 -45.59 -12.13 -17.63
N SER A 8 -45.40 -13.39 -17.25
CA SER A 8 -44.19 -13.84 -16.55
C SER A 8 -42.95 -13.76 -17.44
N ALA A 9 -43.06 -14.14 -18.71
CA ALA A 9 -41.93 -14.09 -19.65
C ALA A 9 -41.51 -12.64 -19.99
N PHE A 10 -42.48 -11.72 -20.08
CA PHE A 10 -42.20 -10.31 -20.36
C PHE A 10 -41.51 -9.61 -19.18
N SER A 11 -41.94 -9.89 -17.94
CA SER A 11 -41.28 -9.36 -16.74
C SER A 11 -39.85 -9.87 -16.57
N ILE A 12 -39.58 -11.14 -16.93
CA ILE A 12 -38.23 -11.70 -16.91
C ILE A 12 -37.34 -11.03 -17.98
N LEU A 13 -37.85 -10.78 -19.17
CA LEU A 13 -37.13 -10.08 -20.25
C LEU A 13 -36.81 -8.62 -19.92
N VAL A 14 -37.73 -7.90 -19.26
CA VAL A 14 -37.49 -6.51 -18.82
C VAL A 14 -36.47 -6.46 -17.69
N LEU A 15 -36.52 -7.39 -16.73
CA LEU A 15 -35.52 -7.50 -15.66
C LEU A 15 -34.13 -7.84 -16.24
N LEU A 16 -34.03 -8.80 -17.16
CA LEU A 16 -32.79 -9.16 -17.84
C LEU A 16 -32.24 -7.99 -18.68
N GLY A 17 -33.10 -7.26 -19.39
CA GLY A 17 -32.70 -6.08 -20.17
C GLY A 17 -32.17 -4.93 -19.30
N SER A 18 -32.75 -4.73 -18.11
CA SER A 18 -32.27 -3.73 -17.16
C SER A 18 -30.92 -4.09 -16.52
N TRP A 19 -30.65 -5.38 -16.31
CA TRP A 19 -29.36 -5.89 -15.81
C TRP A 19 -28.24 -5.78 -16.83
N ILE A 20 -28.50 -6.09 -18.10
CA ILE A 20 -27.47 -5.98 -19.16
C ILE A 20 -27.16 -4.50 -19.46
N SER A 21 -28.18 -3.64 -19.38
CA SER A 21 -27.99 -2.19 -19.58
C SER A 21 -27.23 -1.55 -18.43
N SER A 22 -27.39 -2.03 -17.19
CA SER A 22 -26.68 -1.50 -16.02
C SER A 22 -25.21 -1.91 -16.00
N THR A 23 -24.86 -3.13 -16.42
CA THR A 23 -23.46 -3.57 -16.53
C THR A 23 -22.72 -2.85 -17.67
N ALA A 24 -23.33 -2.75 -18.85
CA ALA A 24 -22.74 -2.00 -19.97
C ALA A 24 -22.61 -0.49 -19.67
N ALA A 25 -23.57 0.09 -18.94
CA ALA A 25 -23.47 1.47 -18.48
C ALA A 25 -22.35 1.65 -17.43
N LEU A 26 -22.13 0.68 -16.55
CA LEU A 26 -21.04 0.73 -15.57
C LEU A 26 -19.68 0.68 -16.27
N ASP A 27 -19.48 -0.24 -17.22
CA ASP A 27 -18.23 -0.35 -17.99
C ASP A 27 -17.96 0.92 -18.82
N SER A 28 -19.00 1.59 -19.34
CA SER A 28 -18.84 2.87 -20.05
C SER A 28 -18.48 4.06 -19.16
N VAL A 29 -18.69 3.95 -17.84
CA VAL A 29 -18.52 5.04 -16.86
C VAL A 29 -17.26 4.84 -16.01
N VAL A 30 -16.79 3.61 -15.86
CA VAL A 30 -15.52 3.32 -15.19
C VAL A 30 -14.38 3.76 -16.10
N ARG A 31 -13.68 4.81 -15.68
CA ARG A 31 -12.42 5.20 -16.32
C ARG A 31 -11.36 4.20 -15.88
N SER A 32 -10.96 3.34 -16.80
CA SER A 32 -9.89 2.36 -16.62
C SER A 32 -8.64 2.82 -17.31
N LEU A 33 -7.52 2.58 -16.65
CA LEU A 33 -6.23 3.04 -17.09
C LEU A 33 -5.21 1.96 -16.71
N SER A 34 -4.51 1.39 -17.69
CA SER A 34 -3.47 0.39 -17.45
C SER A 34 -2.17 0.79 -18.14
N LYS A 35 -1.05 0.47 -17.49
CA LYS A 35 0.28 0.54 -18.09
C LYS A 35 1.11 -0.65 -17.63
N ASN A 36 1.79 -1.28 -18.58
CA ASN A 36 2.67 -2.42 -18.34
C ASN A 36 4.09 -2.04 -18.78
N TRP A 37 5.04 -2.16 -17.86
CA TRP A 37 6.46 -2.02 -18.13
C TRP A 37 7.10 -3.40 -18.14
N THR A 38 7.76 -3.76 -19.23
CA THR A 38 8.61 -4.95 -19.31
C THR A 38 10.07 -4.53 -19.17
N LEU A 39 10.68 -4.90 -18.06
CA LEU A 39 12.07 -4.59 -17.74
C LEU A 39 12.92 -5.87 -17.83
N PRO A 40 14.17 -5.78 -18.31
CA PRO A 40 15.07 -6.93 -18.37
C PRO A 40 15.39 -7.42 -16.94
N ALA A 41 15.11 -8.70 -16.64
CA ALA A 41 15.39 -9.28 -15.30
C ALA A 41 16.71 -10.07 -15.22
N LYS A 42 17.52 -10.07 -16.29
CA LYS A 42 18.77 -10.84 -16.37
C LYS A 42 19.94 -10.00 -16.88
N SER A 43 20.83 -9.64 -15.97
CA SER A 43 21.95 -10.53 -15.68
C SER A 43 21.94 -10.78 -14.16
N ARG A 44 22.31 -11.98 -13.69
CA ARG A 44 22.24 -12.37 -12.28
C ARG A 44 23.09 -11.50 -11.34
N ASP A 45 23.86 -10.59 -11.89
CA ASP A 45 24.89 -9.80 -11.20
C ASP A 45 24.83 -8.31 -11.56
N GLU A 46 23.74 -7.78 -12.17
CA GLU A 46 23.77 -6.35 -12.56
C GLU A 46 22.50 -5.55 -12.30
N ILE A 47 21.25 -6.05 -12.45
CA ILE A 47 20.06 -5.18 -12.36
C ILE A 47 19.06 -5.57 -11.26
N ASN A 48 18.88 -4.69 -10.27
CA ASN A 48 17.85 -4.81 -9.23
C ASN A 48 16.76 -3.75 -9.43
N ILE A 49 15.50 -4.17 -9.41
CA ILE A 49 14.34 -3.28 -9.62
C ILE A 49 13.51 -3.22 -8.35
N LYS A 50 13.14 -1.99 -7.95
CA LYS A 50 12.27 -1.70 -6.81
C LYS A 50 11.15 -0.78 -7.26
N ALA A 51 9.92 -1.24 -7.09
CA ALA A 51 8.76 -0.35 -7.14
C ALA A 51 8.72 0.44 -5.84
N GLY A 52 8.28 1.70 -5.88
CA GLY A 52 8.01 2.43 -4.66
C GLY A 52 6.87 1.77 -3.88
N ASN A 53 6.91 1.88 -2.55
CA ASN A 53 5.84 1.39 -1.71
C ASN A 53 4.61 2.27 -1.99
N LEU A 54 3.47 1.66 -2.33
CA LEU A 54 2.21 2.38 -2.45
C LEU A 54 1.70 2.88 -1.08
N LEU A 55 2.26 2.37 0.03
CA LEU A 55 1.83 2.67 1.39
C LEU A 55 2.90 3.45 2.19
N PRO A 56 2.53 4.53 2.90
CA PRO A 56 1.43 5.45 2.63
C PRO A 56 1.92 6.56 1.69
N ILE A 57 1.54 6.55 0.40
CA ILE A 57 1.76 7.73 -0.44
C ILE A 57 1.00 8.91 0.20
N VAL A 58 1.72 9.90 0.70
CA VAL A 58 1.13 11.21 1.01
C VAL A 58 0.52 11.74 -0.28
N VAL A 59 -0.74 12.12 -0.17
CA VAL A 59 -1.74 12.44 -1.21
C VAL A 59 -1.38 13.68 -2.06
N LYS A 60 -0.10 13.94 -2.35
CA LYS A 60 0.32 15.05 -3.23
C LYS A 60 0.51 14.64 -4.68
N ASP A 61 0.74 13.36 -4.95
CA ASP A 61 0.94 12.87 -6.31
C ASP A 61 0.12 11.60 -6.58
N GLU A 62 -1.21 11.75 -6.52
CA GLU A 62 -2.24 10.71 -6.76
C GLU A 62 -2.20 10.08 -8.17
N ASN A 63 -1.20 10.48 -8.94
CA ASN A 63 -1.08 10.37 -10.37
C ASN A 63 0.35 9.96 -10.76
N GLY A 64 1.19 9.52 -9.82
CA GLY A 64 2.56 9.08 -10.09
C GLY A 64 2.72 7.56 -9.98
N VAL A 65 3.51 6.96 -10.86
CA VAL A 65 4.14 5.66 -10.61
C VAL A 65 5.63 5.90 -10.43
N LEU A 66 6.14 5.50 -9.26
CA LEU A 66 7.54 5.61 -8.88
C LEU A 66 8.18 4.24 -8.93
N TYR A 67 9.26 4.11 -9.70
CA TYR A 67 10.08 2.90 -9.73
C TYR A 67 11.55 3.24 -9.91
N MET A 68 12.40 2.30 -9.52
CA MET A 68 13.83 2.43 -9.63
C MET A 68 14.43 1.15 -10.20
N THR A 69 15.39 1.32 -11.11
CA THR A 69 16.20 0.24 -11.68
C THR A 69 17.67 0.54 -11.40
N CYS A 70 18.37 -0.34 -10.69
CA CYS A 70 19.76 -0.14 -10.29
C CYS A 70 20.69 -1.04 -11.08
N GLN A 71 21.86 -0.52 -11.49
CA GLN A 71 22.94 -1.29 -12.08
C GLN A 71 24.17 -1.31 -11.15
N GLN A 72 24.73 -2.49 -10.83
CA GLN A 72 26.03 -2.57 -10.14
C GLN A 72 27.18 -2.51 -11.14
N PHE A 73 28.18 -1.70 -10.83
CA PHE A 73 29.45 -1.65 -11.56
C PHE A 73 30.53 -2.38 -10.76
N ASN A 74 31.07 -3.46 -11.35
CA ASN A 74 31.95 -4.48 -10.75
C ASN A 74 33.31 -4.00 -10.18
N ALA A 75 33.58 -2.70 -10.07
CA ALA A 75 34.90 -2.20 -9.66
C ALA A 75 34.95 -1.45 -8.32
N GLU A 76 33.85 -0.82 -7.85
CA GLU A 76 33.95 0.16 -6.74
C GLU A 76 32.81 0.09 -5.70
N SER A 77 32.08 -1.03 -5.59
CA SER A 77 30.95 -1.18 -4.62
C SER A 77 29.92 -0.04 -4.69
N THR A 78 29.85 0.62 -5.84
CA THR A 78 28.95 1.75 -6.09
C THR A 78 27.83 1.25 -6.98
N VAL A 79 26.60 1.40 -6.51
CA VAL A 79 25.40 1.05 -7.25
C VAL A 79 24.81 2.34 -7.78
N LEU A 80 24.71 2.42 -9.11
CA LEU A 80 24.09 3.55 -9.79
C LEU A 80 22.68 3.16 -10.18
N CYS A 81 21.73 3.97 -9.78
CA CYS A 81 20.32 3.73 -10.02
C CYS A 81 19.74 4.76 -10.98
N LYS A 82 18.78 4.28 -11.75
CA LYS A 82 17.87 5.05 -12.55
C LYS A 82 16.54 5.10 -11.81
N VAL A 83 16.18 6.27 -11.31
CA VAL A 83 14.90 6.51 -10.64
C VAL A 83 13.96 7.16 -11.65
N THR A 84 12.78 6.57 -11.83
CA THR A 84 11.78 7.07 -12.78
C THR A 84 10.47 7.35 -12.05
N LEU A 85 9.94 8.53 -12.28
CA LEU A 85 8.67 9.00 -11.77
C LEU A 85 7.81 9.42 -12.94
N GLU A 86 6.77 8.65 -13.17
CA GLU A 86 5.89 8.84 -14.32
C GLU A 86 4.52 9.33 -13.89
N ARG A 87 4.05 10.43 -14.47
CA ARG A 87 2.80 11.10 -14.07
C ARG A 87 1.71 11.14 -15.12
N TRP A 88 0.48 11.09 -14.65
CA TRP A 88 -0.75 11.28 -15.45
C TRP A 88 -0.93 12.74 -15.95
N PRO A 89 -1.60 12.94 -17.12
CA PRO A 89 -2.36 11.95 -17.89
C PRO A 89 -1.56 11.21 -18.98
N PHE A 90 -1.71 9.90 -19.08
CA PHE A 90 -1.06 9.09 -20.13
C PHE A 90 -1.67 9.24 -21.53
N GLU A 91 -2.86 9.86 -21.67
CA GLU A 91 -3.55 9.99 -22.97
C GLU A 91 -3.17 11.26 -23.75
N ASP A 92 -2.84 12.37 -23.09
CA ASP A 92 -2.47 13.65 -23.71
C ASP A 92 -0.95 13.95 -23.66
N GLY A 93 -0.17 13.01 -23.12
CA GLY A 93 1.28 13.10 -22.94
C GLY A 93 1.68 12.73 -21.51
N ALA A 94 2.34 11.59 -21.35
CA ALA A 94 2.95 11.20 -20.09
C ALA A 94 4.08 12.18 -19.73
N TYR A 95 4.07 12.71 -18.50
CA TYR A 95 5.24 13.42 -17.97
C TYR A 95 6.10 12.40 -17.24
N GLU A 96 7.07 11.86 -17.98
CA GLU A 96 8.10 10.99 -17.43
C GLU A 96 9.28 11.85 -16.98
N THR A 97 9.65 11.77 -15.71
CA THR A 97 10.89 12.35 -15.21
C THR A 97 11.81 11.23 -14.74
N THR A 98 13.05 11.29 -15.19
CA THR A 98 14.03 10.24 -14.96
C THR A 98 15.33 10.86 -14.51
N CYS A 99 15.86 10.35 -13.41
CA CYS A 99 17.21 10.66 -12.95
C CYS A 99 18.08 9.42 -13.07
N ASP A 100 19.08 9.52 -13.96
CA ASP A 100 20.09 8.49 -14.17
C ASP A 100 21.32 8.75 -13.29
N GLY A 101 22.03 7.70 -12.90
CA GLY A 101 23.28 7.84 -12.13
C GLY A 101 23.07 8.24 -10.66
N VAL A 102 21.87 8.00 -10.11
CA VAL A 102 21.59 8.22 -8.68
C VAL A 102 22.40 7.23 -7.88
N GLU A 103 23.40 7.73 -7.16
CA GLU A 103 24.25 6.90 -6.31
C GLU A 103 23.51 6.49 -5.04
N ILE A 104 23.44 5.18 -4.79
CA ILE A 104 23.02 4.65 -3.49
C ILE A 104 24.27 4.27 -2.71
N SER A 105 24.61 5.11 -1.74
CA SER A 105 25.81 4.94 -0.91
C SER A 105 25.76 3.60 -0.16
N ALA A 106 26.89 2.88 -0.18
CA ALA A 106 27.21 1.74 0.69
C ALA A 106 26.55 0.38 0.38
N VAL A 107 26.70 -0.12 -0.84
CA VAL A 107 26.33 -1.50 -1.20
C VAL A 107 27.59 -2.32 -1.43
N GLN A 108 27.98 -3.16 -0.47
CA GLN A 108 29.14 -4.07 -0.65
C GLN A 108 28.77 -5.29 -1.53
N ASP A 109 27.51 -5.72 -1.53
CA ASP A 109 26.97 -6.80 -2.38
C ASP A 109 25.58 -6.41 -2.90
N LEU A 110 25.25 -6.73 -4.17
CA LEU A 110 23.91 -6.57 -4.76
C LEU A 110 22.81 -7.22 -3.94
N ARG A 111 23.13 -8.24 -3.14
CA ARG A 111 22.19 -8.87 -2.21
C ARG A 111 21.65 -7.91 -1.15
N ASP A 112 22.40 -6.86 -0.80
CA ASP A 112 21.98 -5.83 0.16
C ASP A 112 21.01 -4.80 -0.45
N LEU A 113 20.68 -4.91 -1.74
CA LEU A 113 19.68 -4.06 -2.40
C LEU A 113 18.25 -4.58 -2.21
N SER A 114 18.05 -5.69 -1.48
CA SER A 114 16.72 -6.23 -1.18
C SER A 114 15.84 -5.26 -0.39
N ASP A 115 16.43 -4.28 0.31
CA ASP A 115 15.72 -3.48 1.30
C ASP A 115 15.74 -1.99 0.96
N ILE A 116 15.59 -1.66 -0.32
CA ILE A 116 15.33 -0.30 -0.77
C ILE A 116 13.84 -0.06 -0.93
N SER A 117 13.36 0.99 -0.30
CA SER A 117 12.00 1.52 -0.40
C SER A 117 12.02 2.92 -1.01
N LEU A 118 11.05 3.23 -1.87
CA LEU A 118 10.88 4.56 -2.45
C LEU A 118 9.56 5.17 -1.96
N TYR A 119 9.60 6.44 -1.59
CA TYR A 119 8.44 7.21 -1.15
C TYR A 119 8.38 8.54 -1.90
N SER A 120 7.20 8.90 -2.40
CA SER A 120 6.97 10.23 -2.97
C SER A 120 6.74 11.22 -1.83
N LEU A 121 7.64 12.20 -1.67
CA LEU A 121 7.52 13.27 -0.67
C LEU A 121 6.74 14.47 -1.25
N ALA A 122 7.07 14.87 -2.47
CA ALA A 122 6.47 15.97 -3.20
C ALA A 122 6.39 15.65 -4.71
N PRO A 123 5.74 16.48 -5.54
CA PRO A 123 5.68 16.29 -7.00
C PRO A 123 7.04 16.30 -7.71
N ASP A 124 8.14 16.50 -7.02
CA ASP A 124 9.49 16.46 -7.57
C ASP A 124 10.49 15.90 -6.56
N LYS A 125 10.05 15.45 -5.38
CA LYS A 125 10.94 14.94 -4.33
C LYS A 125 10.63 13.48 -4.02
N VAL A 126 11.66 12.65 -4.07
CA VAL A 126 11.60 11.22 -3.76
C VAL A 126 12.51 10.92 -2.58
N LEU A 127 11.99 10.22 -1.58
CA LEU A 127 12.79 9.64 -0.52
C LEU A 127 13.15 8.20 -0.89
N ILE A 128 14.44 7.92 -0.92
CA ILE A 128 15.03 6.60 -1.07
C ILE A 128 15.50 6.17 0.31
N VAL A 129 14.93 5.09 0.83
CA VAL A 129 15.33 4.47 2.10
C VAL A 129 16.01 3.17 1.78
N HIS A 130 17.30 3.06 2.09
CA HIS A 130 18.06 1.82 1.95
C HIS A 130 18.36 1.26 3.33
N THR A 131 17.79 0.10 3.66
CA THR A 131 18.10 -0.62 4.90
C THR A 131 19.24 -1.59 4.66
N ARG A 132 20.21 -1.63 5.58
CA ARG A 132 21.36 -2.53 5.57
C ARG A 132 21.39 -3.34 6.86
N TYR A 133 21.61 -4.64 6.70
CA TYR A 133 21.79 -5.58 7.80
C TYR A 133 23.28 -5.81 8.01
N GLU A 134 23.80 -5.44 9.18
CA GLU A 134 25.16 -5.81 9.59
C GLU A 134 25.11 -7.01 10.54
N ASP A 135 25.69 -8.13 10.09
CA ASP A 135 25.86 -9.33 10.90
C ASP A 135 27.07 -9.13 11.83
N MET A 136 26.79 -8.65 13.04
CA MET A 136 27.75 -8.74 14.12
C MET A 136 27.50 -10.05 14.84
N SER A 137 28.56 -10.86 14.98
CA SER A 137 28.66 -12.24 15.53
C SER A 137 27.68 -12.77 16.61
N ASN A 138 26.78 -11.98 17.21
CA ASN A 138 25.62 -12.42 18.01
C ASN A 138 24.39 -11.46 17.99
N ASN A 139 24.37 -10.37 17.20
CA ASN A 139 23.27 -9.41 17.10
C ASN A 139 23.17 -8.84 15.67
N PHE A 140 21.96 -8.83 15.11
CA PHE A 140 21.68 -8.13 13.85
C PHE A 140 21.45 -6.64 14.14
N GLU A 141 22.30 -5.78 13.57
CA GLU A 141 22.06 -4.33 13.56
C GLU A 141 21.50 -3.91 12.21
N GLU A 142 20.36 -3.21 12.25
CA GLU A 142 19.69 -2.61 11.09
C GLU A 142 20.10 -1.15 11.00
N ASN A 143 20.88 -0.82 9.97
CA ASN A 143 21.25 0.55 9.61
C ASN A 143 20.42 1.01 8.42
N PHE A 144 20.20 2.32 8.27
CA PHE A 144 19.51 2.85 7.11
C PHE A 144 20.16 4.11 6.56
N ASN A 145 20.23 4.19 5.24
CA ASN A 145 20.63 5.38 4.52
C ASN A 145 19.38 6.02 3.92
N LEU A 146 19.21 7.32 4.18
CA LEU A 146 18.14 8.10 3.60
C LEU A 146 18.75 9.02 2.54
N THR A 147 18.22 8.97 1.34
CA THR A 147 18.59 9.89 0.25
C THR A 147 17.33 10.58 -0.22
N ILE A 148 17.34 11.90 -0.23
CA ILE A 148 16.30 12.67 -0.88
C ILE A 148 16.80 13.03 -2.27
N LEU A 149 16.04 12.64 -3.29
CA LEU A 149 16.28 12.93 -4.69
C LEU A 149 15.32 14.03 -5.14
N ASP A 150 15.88 15.11 -5.66
CA ASP A 150 15.14 16.10 -6.44
C ASP A 150 15.08 15.65 -7.90
N MET A 151 13.89 15.34 -8.39
CA MET A 151 13.64 14.88 -9.75
C MET A 151 13.72 16.02 -10.77
N ALA A 152 13.65 17.28 -10.37
CA ALA A 152 13.69 18.42 -11.28
C ALA A 152 15.11 18.67 -11.84
N ASP A 153 16.14 18.45 -11.01
CA ASP A 153 17.55 18.65 -11.39
C ASP A 153 18.44 17.42 -11.12
N CYS A 154 17.86 16.32 -10.65
CA CYS A 154 18.54 15.08 -10.32
C CYS A 154 19.64 15.22 -9.25
N THR A 155 19.48 16.19 -8.35
CA THR A 155 20.37 16.35 -7.20
C THR A 155 19.94 15.49 -6.03
N THR A 156 20.92 15.04 -5.25
CA THR A 156 20.69 14.21 -4.07
C THR A 156 21.16 14.91 -2.80
N ALA A 157 20.37 14.77 -1.73
CA ALA A 157 20.75 15.10 -0.37
C ALA A 157 20.79 13.80 0.44
N SER A 158 21.99 13.30 0.71
CA SER A 158 22.19 12.14 1.58
C SER A 158 22.14 12.58 3.05
N LEU A 159 21.35 11.86 3.83
CA LEU A 159 21.23 12.03 5.26
C LEU A 159 22.01 10.90 5.92
N ASP A 160 23.19 11.22 6.48
CA ASP A 160 24.07 10.26 7.12
C ASP A 160 23.41 9.66 8.38
N GLY A 161 22.72 8.54 8.21
CA GLY A 161 21.94 7.85 9.23
C GLY A 161 22.65 6.66 9.85
N TYR A 162 23.84 6.84 10.45
CA TYR A 162 24.38 5.84 11.39
C TYR A 162 23.47 5.78 12.62
N GLY A 163 22.46 4.91 12.57
CA GLY A 163 21.51 4.71 13.65
C GLY A 163 20.87 3.35 13.54
N ASN A 164 20.99 2.57 14.61
CA ASN A 164 20.20 1.36 14.79
C ASN A 164 18.71 1.75 14.67
N SER A 165 17.97 1.15 13.74
CA SER A 165 16.52 1.36 13.63
C SER A 165 15.74 0.22 14.26
N PHE A 166 14.48 0.48 14.62
CA PHE A 166 13.45 -0.55 14.53
C PHE A 166 12.92 -0.47 13.11
N ASN A 167 12.87 -1.55 12.31
CA ASN A 167 12.22 -1.71 10.99
C ASN A 167 11.00 -0.78 10.74
N SER A 168 11.22 0.53 10.60
CA SER A 168 10.16 1.53 10.64
C SER A 168 10.18 2.27 9.32
N MET A 169 9.07 2.10 8.60
CA MET A 169 8.79 2.91 7.43
C MET A 169 8.69 4.39 7.86
N PRO A 170 9.13 5.35 7.03
CA PRO A 170 8.96 6.76 7.30
C PRO A 170 7.48 7.10 7.49
N VAL A 171 7.20 7.89 8.53
CA VAL A 171 5.88 8.48 8.75
C VAL A 171 5.80 9.73 7.90
N LEU A 172 5.12 9.65 6.77
CA LEU A 172 5.04 10.76 5.83
C LEU A 172 3.94 11.76 6.25
N HIS A 173 4.26 13.05 6.30
CA HIS A 173 3.33 14.15 6.50
C HIS A 173 3.29 15.04 5.26
N ARG A 174 2.41 16.04 5.24
CA ARG A 174 2.20 16.91 4.08
C ARG A 174 3.48 17.62 3.63
N ASP A 175 4.28 18.13 4.54
CA ASP A 175 5.43 19.01 4.27
C ASP A 175 6.75 18.53 4.89
N HIS A 176 6.73 17.37 5.54
CA HIS A 176 7.88 16.75 6.16
C HIS A 176 7.63 15.25 6.32
N PHE A 177 8.62 14.52 6.80
CA PHE A 177 8.46 13.14 7.24
C PHE A 177 9.12 12.94 8.59
N ALA A 178 8.76 11.87 9.29
CA ALA A 178 9.37 11.49 10.55
C ALA A 178 9.94 10.07 10.47
N MET A 179 11.07 9.89 11.14
CA MET A 179 11.78 8.62 11.27
C MET A 179 11.94 8.29 12.75
N ILE A 180 11.88 7.00 13.09
CA ILE A 180 12.16 6.53 14.45
C ILE A 180 13.58 5.98 14.49
N PHE A 181 14.40 6.54 15.36
CA PHE A 181 15.78 6.13 15.57
C PHE A 181 15.90 5.47 16.95
N LYS A 182 16.74 4.44 17.10
CA LYS A 182 17.15 3.96 18.44
C LYS A 182 18.11 4.97 19.10
N ALA A 183 18.35 4.77 20.39
CA ALA A 183 19.36 5.49 21.18
C ALA A 183 20.68 5.68 20.40
N GLY A 184 21.23 6.89 20.36
CA GLY A 184 22.45 7.15 19.59
C GLY A 184 22.64 8.61 19.19
N LYS A 185 23.27 8.85 18.03
CA LYS A 185 23.62 10.19 17.50
C LYS A 185 22.42 11.15 17.46
N TYR A 186 21.24 10.62 17.18
CA TYR A 186 20.00 11.39 17.02
C TYR A 186 19.14 11.46 18.29
N CYS A 187 19.40 10.60 19.28
CA CYS A 187 18.60 10.44 20.48
C CYS A 187 19.50 10.48 21.73
N THR A 188 19.46 11.60 22.46
CA THR A 188 20.41 11.90 23.55
C THR A 188 20.09 11.27 24.91
N ALA A 189 18.87 10.74 25.14
CA ALA A 189 18.47 10.28 26.48
C ALA A 189 17.47 9.10 26.52
N GLU A 190 17.15 8.45 25.40
CA GLU A 190 16.05 7.48 25.31
C GLU A 190 16.40 6.24 24.50
N GLN A 191 15.67 5.13 24.74
CA GLN A 191 15.80 3.88 23.98
C GLN A 191 15.51 4.09 22.49
N ALA A 192 14.60 5.01 22.16
CA ALA A 192 14.32 5.49 20.81
C ALA A 192 13.80 6.93 20.83
N CYS A 193 13.88 7.61 19.69
CA CYS A 193 13.27 8.92 19.51
C CYS A 193 12.76 9.10 18.09
N LYS A 194 11.74 9.93 17.95
CA LYS A 194 11.23 10.40 16.66
C LYS A 194 11.96 11.66 16.23
N VAL A 195 12.43 11.68 14.99
CA VAL A 195 13.06 12.85 14.38
C VAL A 195 12.26 13.22 13.13
N SER A 196 11.80 14.47 13.09
CA SER A 196 11.11 15.03 11.94
C SER A 196 12.08 15.81 11.04
N LEU A 197 12.02 15.55 9.73
CA LEU A 197 12.89 16.10 8.70
C LEU A 197 12.02 16.71 7.59
N ASP A 198 12.37 17.92 7.13
CA ASP A 198 11.76 18.50 5.93
C ASP A 198 12.18 17.73 4.66
N PHE A 199 11.61 18.10 3.52
CA PHE A 199 11.94 17.49 2.23
C PHE A 199 13.31 17.91 1.66
N GLU A 200 14.11 18.66 2.42
CA GLU A 200 15.54 18.89 2.14
C GLU A 200 16.42 18.13 3.14
N GLY A 201 15.82 17.31 4.01
CA GLY A 201 16.50 16.51 5.01
C GLY A 201 16.94 17.30 6.24
N LYS A 202 16.53 18.56 6.38
CA LYS A 202 16.83 19.35 7.58
C LYS A 202 15.84 19.04 8.67
N ARG A 203 16.37 18.92 9.88
CA ARG A 203 15.56 18.73 11.08
C ARG A 203 14.68 19.95 11.34
N ILE A 204 13.37 19.73 11.46
CA ILE A 204 12.40 20.82 11.70
C ILE A 204 12.13 21.07 13.18
N ASN A 205 12.33 20.07 14.05
CA ASN A 205 12.04 20.15 15.49
C ASN A 205 13.04 19.33 16.31
N ASP A 206 13.08 19.59 17.62
CA ASP A 206 13.77 18.72 18.57
C ASP A 206 13.21 17.30 18.56
N SER A 207 14.02 16.35 19.01
CA SER A 207 13.74 14.91 18.94
C SER A 207 12.70 14.64 19.98
N GLN A 208 11.65 13.95 19.58
CA GLN A 208 10.58 13.63 20.49
C GLN A 208 10.81 12.25 21.08
N PRO A 209 10.51 12.08 22.37
CA PRO A 209 10.52 10.78 22.99
C PRO A 209 9.71 9.76 22.20
N PHE A 210 10.22 8.53 22.09
CA PHE A 210 9.46 7.45 21.49
C PHE A 210 9.64 6.18 22.31
N ASP A 211 8.58 5.77 23.00
CA ASP A 211 8.56 4.50 23.70
C ASP A 211 8.37 3.37 22.69
N ALA A 212 9.50 2.84 22.21
CA ALA A 212 9.52 1.70 21.32
C ALA A 212 9.30 0.43 22.14
N GLY A 213 8.03 0.16 22.49
CA GLY A 213 7.57 -1.17 22.88
C GLY A 213 7.74 -2.16 21.72
N ARG A 214 8.99 -2.59 21.47
CA ARG A 214 9.43 -3.59 20.47
C ARG A 214 9.11 -3.27 19.00
N ASN A 215 9.74 -4.04 18.11
CA ASN A 215 9.77 -3.98 16.64
C ASN A 215 8.50 -3.41 15.99
N ASN A 216 8.43 -2.08 15.87
CA ASN A 216 7.32 -1.48 15.17
C ASN A 216 7.53 -1.65 13.67
N LEU A 217 6.61 -2.36 13.00
CA LEU A 217 6.73 -2.65 11.58
C LEU A 217 6.15 -1.56 10.69
N LEU A 218 5.06 -0.94 11.14
CA LEU A 218 4.36 0.08 10.37
C LEU A 218 3.79 1.15 11.28
N LEU A 219 4.11 2.40 10.95
CA LEU A 219 3.57 3.60 11.59
C LEU A 219 2.82 4.41 10.54
N LEU A 220 1.56 4.75 10.83
CA LEU A 220 0.70 5.51 9.93
C LEU A 220 0.18 6.77 10.65
N PRO A 221 0.37 7.97 10.10
CA PRO A 221 -0.02 9.21 10.78
C PRO A 221 -1.54 9.30 10.90
N VAL A 222 -2.07 9.74 12.04
CA VAL A 222 -3.53 9.96 12.18
C VAL A 222 -4.01 10.98 11.16
N SER A 223 -3.24 12.05 10.98
CA SER A 223 -3.48 13.06 9.96
C SER A 223 -2.18 13.40 9.24
N TYR A 224 -2.25 13.52 7.92
CA TYR A 224 -1.12 13.99 7.11
C TYR A 224 -0.82 15.47 7.33
N ASP A 225 -1.84 16.25 7.71
CA ASP A 225 -1.74 17.69 7.95
C ASP A 225 -1.39 18.04 9.40
N SER A 226 -1.72 17.15 10.35
CA SER A 226 -1.63 17.40 11.80
C SER A 226 -0.82 16.32 12.54
N PRO A 227 0.53 16.43 12.59
CA PRO A 227 1.39 15.48 13.29
C PRO A 227 1.14 15.36 14.81
N GLU A 228 0.59 16.41 15.42
CA GLU A 228 0.22 16.48 16.84
C GLU A 228 -0.94 15.54 17.21
N LEU A 229 -1.66 15.01 16.22
CA LEU A 229 -2.68 13.98 16.44
C LEU A 229 -2.09 12.60 16.65
N GLY A 230 -0.78 12.40 16.45
CA GLY A 230 -0.11 11.12 16.67
C GLY A 230 -0.21 10.15 15.49
N TYR A 231 -0.05 8.87 15.77
CA TYR A 231 0.03 7.82 14.74
C TYR A 231 -0.57 6.51 15.24
N TYR A 232 -0.95 5.67 14.28
CA TYR A 232 -1.32 4.28 14.49
C TYR A 232 -0.09 3.40 14.27
N SER A 233 0.09 2.40 15.11
CA SER A 233 1.16 1.41 14.98
C SER A 233 0.59 0.01 14.78
N PHE A 234 1.28 -0.78 13.94
CA PHE A 234 1.03 -2.19 13.74
C PHE A 234 2.30 -3.00 14.02
N ASN A 235 2.21 -3.93 14.97
CA ASN A 235 3.35 -4.62 15.52
C ASN A 235 3.03 -6.10 15.73
N PHE A 236 3.99 -7.00 15.48
CA PHE A 236 3.93 -8.36 16.05
C PHE A 236 4.36 -8.31 17.52
N THR A 237 3.75 -9.15 18.35
CA THR A 237 4.18 -9.34 19.72
C THR A 237 5.21 -10.46 19.80
N ASP A 238 5.78 -10.69 20.99
CA ASP A 238 6.68 -11.85 21.20
C ASP A 238 5.92 -13.17 21.23
N GLU A 239 4.59 -13.10 21.37
CA GLU A 239 3.75 -14.28 21.26
C GLU A 239 3.65 -14.67 19.77
N PRO A 240 3.96 -15.93 19.43
CA PRO A 240 3.90 -16.39 18.05
C PRO A 240 2.54 -16.10 17.41
N ASN A 241 2.56 -15.56 16.18
CA ASN A 241 1.38 -15.27 15.38
C ASN A 241 0.38 -14.26 16.00
N THR A 242 0.79 -13.53 17.03
CA THR A 242 0.00 -12.46 17.63
C THR A 242 0.47 -11.11 17.09
N PHE A 243 -0.48 -10.28 16.69
CA PHE A 243 -0.21 -8.89 16.33
C PHE A 243 -1.13 -7.94 17.09
N ARG A 244 -0.68 -6.69 17.18
CA ARG A 244 -1.39 -5.61 17.86
C ARG A 244 -1.48 -4.37 16.97
N PHE A 245 -2.60 -3.68 17.12
CA PHE A 245 -2.79 -2.32 16.66
C PHE A 245 -2.86 -1.39 17.87
N SER A 246 -2.09 -0.31 17.84
CA SER A 246 -2.11 0.69 18.89
C SER A 246 -2.24 2.08 18.28
N TYR A 247 -2.77 3.00 19.08
CA TYR A 247 -2.65 4.44 18.87
C TYR A 247 -1.49 4.95 19.72
N VAL A 248 -0.67 5.84 19.19
CA VAL A 248 0.38 6.49 19.94
C VAL A 248 0.21 7.99 19.81
N SER A 249 0.08 8.66 20.94
CA SER A 249 -0.05 10.12 20.99
C SER A 249 1.21 10.81 20.47
N TRP A 250 1.12 12.11 20.17
CA TRP A 250 2.29 12.91 19.82
C TRP A 250 3.38 12.91 20.90
N SER A 251 3.00 12.72 22.17
CA SER A 251 3.90 12.63 23.32
C SER A 251 4.53 11.24 23.50
N GLY A 252 4.23 10.28 22.61
CA GLY A 252 4.78 8.94 22.64
C GLY A 252 4.02 7.96 23.54
N GLN A 253 2.86 8.32 24.08
CA GLN A 253 2.06 7.42 24.91
C GLN A 253 1.29 6.43 24.03
N GLU A 254 1.60 5.15 24.15
CA GLU A 254 0.93 4.05 23.45
C GLU A 254 -0.37 3.64 24.17
N LYS A 255 -1.45 3.47 23.40
CA LYS A 255 -2.71 2.86 23.82
C LYS A 255 -3.06 1.71 22.87
N LEU A 256 -3.12 0.51 23.42
CA LEU A 256 -3.53 -0.69 22.68
C LEU A 256 -5.01 -0.55 22.24
N LEU A 257 -5.26 -0.74 20.94
CA LEU A 257 -6.59 -0.67 20.34
C LEU A 257 -7.18 -2.05 20.08
N LEU A 258 -6.35 -2.95 19.54
CA LEU A 258 -6.74 -4.31 19.19
C LEU A 258 -5.54 -5.24 19.31
N THR A 259 -5.78 -6.44 19.85
CA THR A 259 -4.87 -7.57 19.72
C THR A 259 -5.61 -8.68 19.00
N ASP A 260 -4.96 -9.31 18.04
CA ASP A 260 -5.46 -10.50 17.37
C ASP A 260 -4.38 -11.58 17.51
N SER A 261 -4.79 -12.70 18.11
CA SER A 261 -3.98 -13.90 18.24
C SER A 261 -4.70 -15.01 17.49
N ASN A 262 -4.02 -15.60 16.52
CA ASN A 262 -4.49 -16.76 15.77
C ASN A 262 -3.29 -17.69 15.55
N ASP A 263 -3.54 -18.96 15.23
CA ASP A 263 -2.47 -19.93 14.93
C ASP A 263 -1.62 -19.54 13.70
N VAL A 264 -2.06 -18.54 12.93
CA VAL A 264 -1.48 -18.16 11.65
C VAL A 264 -1.48 -16.65 11.48
N ILE A 265 -0.33 -16.08 11.12
CA ILE A 265 -0.21 -14.65 10.81
C ILE A 265 -1.15 -14.23 9.67
N PRO A 266 -1.64 -12.98 9.71
CA PRO A 266 -2.35 -12.40 8.58
C PRO A 266 -1.43 -12.35 7.35
N THR A 267 -1.99 -12.68 6.19
CA THR A 267 -1.26 -12.71 4.90
C THR A 267 -1.48 -11.49 4.07
N LYS A 268 -2.62 -10.84 4.31
CA LYS A 268 -3.07 -9.64 3.62
C LYS A 268 -3.59 -8.72 4.69
N ILE A 269 -3.08 -7.50 4.70
CA ILE A 269 -3.52 -6.43 5.57
C ILE A 269 -3.62 -5.19 4.68
N GLY A 270 -4.67 -4.41 4.88
CA GLY A 270 -4.84 -3.13 4.21
C GLY A 270 -5.31 -2.12 5.23
N HIS A 271 -4.77 -0.92 5.09
CA HIS A 271 -4.95 0.17 6.03
C HIS A 271 -5.47 1.40 5.29
N SER A 272 -6.19 2.25 6.01
CA SER A 272 -6.59 3.58 5.55
C SER A 272 -6.58 4.52 6.73
N ASN A 273 -5.92 5.67 6.55
CA ASN A 273 -5.99 6.81 7.47
C ASN A 273 -6.80 7.99 6.90
N ALA A 274 -7.63 7.72 5.87
CA ALA A 274 -8.48 8.74 5.28
C ALA A 274 -9.43 9.33 6.34
N HIS A 275 -9.62 10.65 6.27
CA HIS A 275 -10.54 11.41 7.14
C HIS A 275 -10.23 11.28 8.63
N GLU A 276 -8.95 11.14 8.98
CA GLU A 276 -8.46 11.02 10.37
C GLU A 276 -9.02 9.80 11.13
N LEU A 277 -9.57 8.84 10.39
CA LEU A 277 -10.01 7.54 10.90
C LEU A 277 -8.96 6.49 10.55
N HIS A 278 -8.73 5.50 11.40
CA HIS A 278 -7.94 4.32 11.04
C HIS A 278 -8.84 3.14 10.73
N GLY A 279 -8.89 2.77 9.46
CA GLY A 279 -9.56 1.56 8.98
C GLY A 279 -8.51 0.50 8.69
N VAL A 280 -8.73 -0.72 9.16
CA VAL A 280 -7.84 -1.84 8.88
C VAL A 280 -8.63 -3.11 8.64
N CYS A 281 -8.25 -3.86 7.61
CA CYS A 281 -8.78 -5.19 7.34
C CYS A 281 -7.65 -6.19 7.13
N TRP A 282 -7.85 -7.45 7.56
CA TRP A 282 -6.87 -8.52 7.37
C TRP A 282 -7.51 -9.89 7.12
N ILE A 283 -6.74 -10.79 6.50
CA ILE A 283 -7.09 -12.18 6.20
C ILE A 283 -5.96 -13.11 6.66
N HIS A 284 -6.29 -14.18 7.39
CA HIS A 284 -5.30 -15.18 7.86
C HIS A 284 -4.92 -16.22 6.79
N HIS A 285 -3.71 -16.82 6.88
CA HIS A 285 -3.29 -17.92 5.99
C HIS A 285 -3.88 -19.29 6.37
N ASP A 286 -5.10 -19.33 6.90
CA ASP A 286 -5.79 -20.56 7.29
C ASP A 286 -6.67 -21.13 6.15
N GLY A 287 -6.58 -20.53 4.96
CA GLY A 287 -7.47 -20.83 3.83
C GLY A 287 -8.89 -20.31 4.04
N SER A 288 -9.12 -19.48 5.06
CA SER A 288 -10.42 -18.84 5.29
C SER A 288 -10.76 -17.86 4.17
N SER A 289 -12.05 -17.75 3.91
CA SER A 289 -12.63 -16.71 3.05
C SER A 289 -13.23 -15.61 3.93
N TRP A 290 -12.56 -15.25 5.02
CA TRP A 290 -13.05 -14.25 5.97
C TRP A 290 -12.05 -13.11 6.12
N ALA A 291 -12.52 -11.89 5.89
CA ALA A 291 -11.78 -10.68 6.22
C ALA A 291 -12.29 -10.13 7.56
N ARG A 292 -11.39 -9.87 8.50
CA ARG A 292 -11.71 -9.12 9.72
C ARG A 292 -11.40 -7.65 9.47
N CYS A 293 -12.30 -6.77 9.86
CA CYS A 293 -12.18 -5.34 9.64
C CYS A 293 -12.50 -4.56 10.90
N ALA A 294 -11.70 -3.54 11.20
CA ALA A 294 -11.92 -2.62 12.29
C ALA A 294 -11.77 -1.17 11.82
N GLN A 295 -12.48 -0.25 12.47
CA GLN A 295 -12.30 1.19 12.28
C GLN A 295 -12.21 1.88 13.63
N PHE A 296 -11.26 2.81 13.74
CA PHE A 296 -10.99 3.61 14.92
C PHE A 296 -11.04 5.09 14.59
N ASP A 297 -11.50 5.87 15.55
CA ASP A 297 -11.38 7.33 15.58
C ASP A 297 -10.45 7.67 16.75
N THR A 298 -9.19 7.94 16.42
CA THR A 298 -8.09 7.94 17.39
C THR A 298 -8.11 6.65 18.22
N GLU A 299 -8.42 6.73 19.51
CA GLU A 299 -8.45 5.61 20.45
C GLU A 299 -9.80 4.90 20.53
N LYS A 300 -10.84 5.43 19.88
CA LYS A 300 -12.21 4.93 20.00
C LYS A 300 -12.54 3.94 18.89
N LEU A 301 -12.85 2.70 19.25
CA LEU A 301 -13.38 1.71 18.32
C LEU A 301 -14.76 2.16 17.81
N ARG A 302 -14.90 2.28 16.48
CA ARG A 302 -16.15 2.63 15.79
C ARG A 302 -16.83 1.45 15.13
N MET A 303 -16.05 0.48 14.65
CA MET A 303 -16.54 -0.68 13.92
C MET A 303 -15.61 -1.86 14.16
N ASN A 304 -16.17 -3.06 14.35
CA ASN A 304 -15.45 -4.32 14.34
C ASN A 304 -16.34 -5.39 13.72
N VAL A 305 -15.98 -5.90 12.56
CA VAL A 305 -16.84 -6.78 11.76
C VAL A 305 -16.03 -7.80 10.99
N THR A 306 -16.58 -9.00 10.87
CA THR A 306 -16.03 -10.08 10.06
C THR A 306 -16.87 -10.28 8.81
N VAL A 307 -16.25 -10.27 7.64
CA VAL A 307 -16.87 -10.29 6.31
C VAL A 307 -16.54 -11.60 5.62
N LYS A 308 -17.57 -12.31 5.13
CA LYS A 308 -17.38 -13.51 4.32
C LYS A 308 -17.13 -13.08 2.87
N LEU A 309 -15.97 -13.42 2.36
CA LEU A 309 -15.58 -13.26 0.97
C LEU A 309 -16.12 -14.44 0.15
N PRO A 310 -16.45 -14.24 -1.14
CA PRO A 310 -16.86 -15.34 -2.03
C PRO A 310 -15.75 -16.38 -2.28
N GLY A 311 -14.49 -15.99 -2.07
CA GLY A 311 -13.31 -16.82 -2.27
C GLY A 311 -12.10 -16.29 -1.49
N MET A 312 -10.94 -16.89 -1.71
CA MET A 312 -9.67 -16.39 -1.18
C MET A 312 -9.24 -15.17 -2.00
N ALA A 313 -9.03 -14.03 -1.33
CA ALA A 313 -8.56 -12.82 -1.97
C ALA A 313 -7.03 -12.80 -2.06
N GLN A 314 -6.47 -12.37 -3.20
CA GLN A 314 -5.02 -12.24 -3.40
C GLN A 314 -4.46 -10.95 -2.80
N TRP A 315 -5.30 -9.92 -2.71
CA TRP A 315 -4.99 -8.62 -2.16
C TRP A 315 -6.26 -8.01 -1.60
N LEU A 316 -6.09 -7.04 -0.71
CA LEU A 316 -7.18 -6.22 -0.20
C LEU A 316 -6.72 -4.78 -0.06
N ALA A 317 -7.63 -3.83 -0.18
CA ALA A 317 -7.41 -2.42 0.09
C ALA A 317 -8.60 -1.85 0.85
N VAL A 318 -8.37 -0.84 1.68
CA VAL A 318 -9.38 -0.26 2.56
C VAL A 318 -9.38 1.24 2.37
N HIS A 319 -10.54 1.89 2.50
CA HIS A 319 -10.69 3.34 2.57
C HIS A 319 -11.77 3.71 3.56
N ASN A 320 -11.51 4.64 4.47
CA ASN A 320 -12.56 5.17 5.35
C ASN A 320 -13.45 6.14 4.58
N LEU A 321 -14.75 6.12 4.85
CA LEU A 321 -15.68 7.06 4.24
C LEU A 321 -15.62 8.43 4.93
N ASP A 322 -15.80 9.51 4.16
CA ASP A 322 -15.74 10.91 4.59
C ASP A 322 -16.72 11.26 5.72
N ASP A 323 -17.91 10.66 5.69
CA ASP A 323 -18.93 10.80 6.73
C ASP A 323 -18.65 9.94 7.98
N GLY A 324 -17.55 9.19 8.01
CA GLY A 324 -17.22 8.21 9.04
C GLY A 324 -18.25 7.09 9.16
N SER A 325 -19.11 6.89 8.15
CA SER A 325 -20.18 5.91 8.19
C SER A 325 -19.70 4.48 8.06
N GLY A 326 -18.39 4.26 7.88
CA GLY A 326 -17.75 2.96 7.78
C GLY A 326 -16.57 2.97 6.83
N ILE A 327 -16.36 1.86 6.12
CA ILE A 327 -15.26 1.66 5.18
C ILE A 327 -15.75 1.17 3.81
N LEU A 328 -14.91 1.40 2.81
CA LEU A 328 -14.95 0.71 1.53
C LEU A 328 -13.83 -0.34 1.52
N LEU A 329 -14.19 -1.61 1.28
CA LEU A 329 -13.26 -2.72 1.16
C LEU A 329 -13.16 -3.14 -0.31
N ALA A 330 -11.95 -3.12 -0.86
CA ALA A 330 -11.64 -3.72 -2.17
C ALA A 330 -10.94 -5.07 -1.97
N THR A 331 -11.30 -6.07 -2.78
CA THR A 331 -10.63 -7.38 -2.78
C THR A 331 -10.44 -7.90 -4.20
N GLY A 332 -9.24 -8.39 -4.48
CA GLY A 332 -8.92 -9.07 -5.74
C GLY A 332 -9.12 -10.57 -5.63
N ASP A 333 -9.80 -11.15 -6.62
CA ASP A 333 -10.10 -12.57 -6.64
C ASP A 333 -8.98 -13.42 -7.25
N THR A 334 -8.94 -14.70 -6.85
CA THR A 334 -8.06 -15.69 -7.49
C THR A 334 -8.61 -16.19 -8.82
N VAL A 335 -7.71 -16.36 -9.80
CA VAL A 335 -7.98 -16.94 -11.12
C VAL A 335 -8.60 -18.34 -11.00
N ARG A 336 -9.58 -18.60 -11.88
CA ARG A 336 -10.31 -19.86 -12.15
C ARG A 336 -9.61 -21.11 -11.61
N ARG A 337 -10.18 -21.75 -10.57
CA ARG A 337 -9.91 -23.19 -10.34
C ARG A 337 -10.29 -23.93 -11.62
N ARG A 338 -9.31 -24.53 -12.30
CA ARG A 338 -9.55 -25.48 -13.40
C ARG A 338 -10.66 -26.45 -12.97
N GLY A 339 -11.82 -26.38 -13.62
CA GLY A 339 -12.96 -27.28 -13.38
C GLY A 339 -14.13 -26.72 -12.57
N LYS A 340 -14.10 -25.48 -12.05
CA LYS A 340 -15.35 -24.82 -11.61
C LYS A 340 -15.97 -24.09 -12.80
N SER A 341 -17.22 -24.44 -13.13
CA SER A 341 -17.98 -23.80 -14.20
C SER A 341 -17.98 -22.27 -14.05
N ALA A 342 -17.95 -21.55 -15.16
CA ALA A 342 -18.25 -20.11 -15.23
C ALA A 342 -19.62 -19.75 -14.65
N ASP A 343 -20.47 -20.74 -14.37
CA ASP A 343 -21.79 -20.60 -13.75
C ASP A 343 -21.77 -20.52 -12.21
N ALA A 344 -20.60 -20.39 -11.56
CA ALA A 344 -20.57 -20.10 -10.14
C ALA A 344 -21.12 -18.68 -9.90
N PRO A 345 -22.25 -18.49 -9.20
CA PRO A 345 -23.03 -17.24 -9.17
C PRO A 345 -22.32 -16.03 -8.52
N HIS A 346 -21.05 -16.17 -8.15
CA HIS A 346 -20.28 -15.16 -7.43
C HIS A 346 -18.85 -14.97 -7.96
N PHE A 347 -18.49 -15.48 -9.14
CA PHE A 347 -17.15 -15.23 -9.70
C PHE A 347 -17.02 -13.78 -10.19
N CYS A 348 -15.96 -13.07 -9.78
CA CYS A 348 -15.69 -11.72 -10.23
C CYS A 348 -14.38 -11.69 -11.02
N GLU A 349 -14.47 -11.38 -12.31
CA GLU A 349 -13.32 -11.34 -13.23
C GLU A 349 -12.62 -9.98 -13.14
N GLY A 350 -12.08 -9.69 -11.95
CA GLY A 350 -11.42 -8.44 -11.62
C GLY A 350 -11.30 -8.25 -10.10
N PHE A 351 -11.96 -7.23 -9.57
CA PHE A 351 -12.02 -7.00 -8.12
C PHE A 351 -13.42 -6.65 -7.65
N ARG A 352 -13.66 -6.85 -6.36
CA ARG A 352 -14.91 -6.46 -5.71
C ARG A 352 -14.72 -5.25 -4.84
N LEU A 353 -15.72 -4.40 -4.81
CA LEU A 353 -15.89 -3.33 -3.85
C LEU A 353 -17.07 -3.64 -2.96
N GLN A 354 -16.90 -3.51 -1.65
CA GLN A 354 -17.98 -3.66 -0.69
C GLN A 354 -17.95 -2.53 0.32
N ARG A 355 -19.07 -1.80 0.40
CA ARG A 355 -19.30 -0.82 1.45
C ARG A 355 -19.74 -1.54 2.73
N ILE A 356 -19.09 -1.21 3.84
CA ILE A 356 -19.38 -1.76 5.16
C ILE A 356 -19.58 -0.58 6.09
N ARG A 357 -20.76 -0.49 6.71
CA ARG A 357 -21.07 0.60 7.63
C ARG A 357 -20.48 0.37 9.02
N SER A 358 -20.36 1.44 9.78
CA SER A 358 -19.84 1.44 11.15
C SER A 358 -20.69 0.59 12.11
N ASP A 359 -21.98 0.40 11.80
CA ASP A 359 -22.88 -0.51 12.51
C ASP A 359 -22.70 -2.00 12.12
N GLY A 360 -21.77 -2.29 11.20
CA GLY A 360 -21.51 -3.63 10.67
C GLY A 360 -22.39 -4.04 9.49
N THR A 361 -23.33 -3.19 9.05
CA THR A 361 -24.18 -3.46 7.88
C THR A 361 -23.34 -3.53 6.61
N LYS A 362 -23.48 -4.63 5.87
CA LYS A 362 -22.74 -4.89 4.63
C LYS A 362 -23.65 -4.68 3.45
N TYR A 363 -23.21 -3.86 2.50
CA TYR A 363 -23.90 -3.68 1.24
C TYR A 363 -23.52 -4.81 0.28
N GLU A 364 -24.32 -4.99 -0.76
CA GLU A 364 -23.98 -5.91 -1.83
C GLU A 364 -22.64 -5.52 -2.45
N SER A 365 -21.79 -6.51 -2.71
CA SER A 365 -20.49 -6.26 -3.33
C SER A 365 -20.68 -5.92 -4.80
N LEU A 366 -20.11 -4.81 -5.25
CA LEU A 366 -20.02 -4.45 -6.65
C LEU A 366 -18.81 -5.18 -7.27
N CYS A 367 -19.05 -5.99 -8.31
CA CYS A 367 -17.97 -6.59 -9.10
C CYS A 367 -17.55 -5.63 -10.21
N ILE A 368 -16.25 -5.34 -10.28
CA ILE A 368 -15.63 -4.55 -11.34
C ILE A 368 -14.80 -5.49 -12.20
N SER A 369 -15.27 -5.71 -13.43
CA SER A 369 -14.66 -6.64 -14.38
C SER A 369 -13.53 -6.00 -15.19
N GLY A 370 -12.81 -6.83 -15.95
CA GLY A 370 -11.92 -6.40 -17.03
C GLY A 370 -10.56 -5.88 -16.55
N SER A 371 -10.00 -6.44 -15.46
CA SER A 371 -8.59 -6.20 -15.15
C SER A 371 -7.70 -7.08 -16.02
N GLU A 372 -6.58 -6.54 -16.50
CA GLU A 372 -5.58 -7.31 -17.27
C GLU A 372 -4.80 -8.30 -16.39
N LEU A 373 -5.09 -8.31 -15.08
CA LEU A 373 -4.49 -9.14 -14.04
C LEU A 373 -4.68 -10.65 -14.21
N GLN A 374 -5.53 -11.09 -15.14
CA GLN A 374 -5.91 -12.50 -15.28
C GLN A 374 -4.76 -13.44 -15.65
N SER A 375 -3.65 -12.91 -16.15
CA SER A 375 -2.49 -13.70 -16.59
C SER A 375 -1.34 -13.78 -15.59
N ILE A 376 -1.48 -13.17 -14.41
CA ILE A 376 -0.33 -12.99 -13.49
C ILE A 376 -0.25 -14.12 -12.46
N ASN A 377 0.97 -14.55 -12.16
CA ASN A 377 1.27 -15.68 -11.30
C ASN A 377 0.83 -15.45 -9.85
N PHE A 378 0.47 -16.51 -9.11
CA PHE A 378 0.04 -16.41 -7.72
C PHE A 378 1.14 -15.90 -6.77
N HIS A 379 2.40 -15.97 -7.21
CA HIS A 379 3.58 -15.55 -6.47
C HIS A 379 3.97 -14.08 -6.68
N SER A 380 3.22 -13.34 -7.49
CA SER A 380 3.51 -11.93 -7.75
C SER A 380 3.25 -11.08 -6.51
N TYR A 381 3.98 -9.97 -6.39
CA TYR A 381 3.78 -9.00 -5.32
C TYR A 381 2.66 -8.04 -5.72
N PHE A 382 1.67 -7.88 -4.84
CA PHE A 382 0.48 -7.06 -5.07
C PHE A 382 0.40 -5.97 -4.02
N GLU A 383 0.34 -4.73 -4.46
CA GLU A 383 -0.09 -3.61 -3.62
C GLU A 383 -1.36 -3.00 -4.21
N ALA A 384 -2.29 -2.66 -3.35
CA ALA A 384 -3.53 -2.02 -3.74
C ALA A 384 -3.91 -0.93 -2.74
N GLN A 385 -4.44 0.17 -3.24
CA GLN A 385 -4.98 1.26 -2.45
C GLN A 385 -6.26 1.78 -3.08
N ILE A 386 -7.07 2.44 -2.26
CA ILE A 386 -8.26 3.15 -2.71
C ILE A 386 -8.03 4.61 -2.38
N ILE A 387 -8.21 5.49 -3.36
CA ILE A 387 -8.17 6.94 -3.18
C ILE A 387 -9.54 7.53 -3.47
N GLU A 388 -9.86 8.63 -2.83
CA GLU A 388 -11.13 9.33 -3.01
C GLU A 388 -10.90 10.64 -3.74
N LYS A 389 -11.56 10.79 -4.89
CA LYS A 389 -11.38 11.94 -5.78
C LYS A 389 -12.72 12.55 -6.17
N GLY A 390 -13.08 13.64 -5.49
CA GLY A 390 -14.35 14.33 -5.71
C GLY A 390 -15.54 13.38 -5.53
N SER A 391 -16.22 13.06 -6.64
CA SER A 391 -17.40 12.18 -6.65
C SER A 391 -17.09 10.72 -7.00
N ALA A 392 -15.84 10.26 -6.92
CA ALA A 392 -15.45 8.89 -7.24
C ALA A 392 -14.43 8.32 -6.26
N PHE A 393 -14.39 7.00 -6.15
CA PHE A 393 -13.28 6.25 -5.56
C PHE A 393 -12.46 5.63 -6.67
N CYS A 394 -11.15 5.80 -6.65
CA CYS A 394 -10.24 5.14 -7.57
C CYS A 394 -9.47 4.05 -6.84
N VAL A 395 -9.63 2.82 -7.29
CA VAL A 395 -8.77 1.72 -6.87
C VAL A 395 -7.53 1.78 -7.75
N ILE A 396 -6.37 1.81 -7.12
CA ILE A 396 -5.06 1.73 -7.75
C ILE A 396 -4.44 0.44 -7.29
N TRP A 397 -3.87 -0.33 -8.20
CA TRP A 397 -3.09 -1.48 -7.83
C TRP A 397 -1.85 -1.60 -8.72
N VAL A 398 -0.78 -2.07 -8.08
CA VAL A 398 0.51 -2.33 -8.71
C VAL A 398 0.83 -3.79 -8.51
N VAL A 399 1.22 -4.43 -9.61
CA VAL A 399 1.63 -5.84 -9.60
C VAL A 399 3.03 -5.96 -10.17
N ARG A 400 3.87 -6.62 -9.40
CA ARG A 400 5.22 -6.98 -9.81
C ARG A 400 5.25 -8.48 -10.07
N ASP A 401 5.42 -8.85 -11.33
CA ASP A 401 5.57 -10.23 -11.76
C ASP A 401 7.00 -10.52 -12.22
N GLU A 402 7.63 -11.48 -11.55
CA GLU A 402 8.99 -11.91 -11.84
C GLU A 402 8.98 -13.21 -12.61
N ASN A 403 9.46 -13.16 -13.86
CA ASN A 403 9.81 -14.34 -14.62
C ASN A 403 11.34 -14.42 -14.79
N ARG A 404 11.85 -15.59 -15.19
CA ARG A 404 13.29 -15.85 -15.35
C ARG A 404 14.03 -14.81 -16.19
N ASP A 405 13.38 -14.19 -17.17
CA ASP A 405 14.02 -13.30 -18.15
C ASP A 405 13.53 -11.85 -18.07
N THR A 406 12.37 -11.60 -17.44
CA THR A 406 11.71 -10.30 -17.44
C THR A 406 11.05 -10.02 -16.10
N LEU A 407 11.10 -8.76 -15.67
CA LEU A 407 10.24 -8.22 -14.65
C LEU A 407 9.12 -7.46 -15.35
N SER A 408 7.88 -7.83 -15.07
CA SER A 408 6.72 -7.03 -15.48
C SER A 408 6.22 -6.24 -14.30
N LEU A 409 6.17 -4.91 -14.44
CA LEU A 409 5.44 -4.04 -13.53
C LEU A 409 4.14 -3.67 -14.22
N LEU A 410 3.01 -3.96 -13.59
CA LEU A 410 1.70 -3.56 -14.08
C LEU A 410 1.11 -2.55 -13.10
N TYR A 411 0.69 -1.41 -13.62
CA TYR A 411 -0.13 -0.45 -12.90
C TYR A 411 -1.51 -0.44 -13.54
N GLU A 412 -2.56 -0.49 -12.73
CA GLU A 412 -3.91 -0.22 -13.20
C GLU A 412 -4.65 0.63 -12.19
N ARG A 413 -5.46 1.55 -12.72
CA ARG A 413 -6.35 2.41 -11.97
C ARG A 413 -7.74 2.31 -12.54
N LYS A 414 -8.73 2.09 -11.67
CA LYS A 414 -10.15 2.17 -12.01
C LYS A 414 -10.88 3.10 -11.07
N CYS A 415 -11.56 4.10 -11.62
CA CYS A 415 -12.37 5.05 -10.86
C CYS A 415 -13.86 4.72 -10.98
N ILE A 416 -14.50 4.52 -9.83
CA ILE A 416 -15.92 4.18 -9.67
C ILE A 416 -16.63 5.38 -9.04
N PRO A 417 -17.64 5.97 -9.70
CA PRO A 417 -18.41 7.05 -9.11
C PRO A 417 -19.12 6.62 -7.82
N LYS A 418 -19.10 7.48 -6.80
CA LYS A 418 -19.70 7.24 -5.48
C LYS A 418 -21.17 6.80 -5.55
N LYS A 419 -21.93 7.26 -6.55
CA LYS A 419 -23.35 6.92 -6.73
C LYS A 419 -23.64 5.44 -7.01
N TYR A 420 -22.61 4.64 -7.35
CA TYR A 420 -22.71 3.21 -7.61
C TYR A 420 -22.31 2.35 -6.40
N LEU A 421 -21.96 2.98 -5.27
CA LEU A 421 -21.48 2.36 -4.03
C LEU A 421 -22.37 2.79 -2.86
#